data_AF-S4Y7T6-F1
#
_entry.id   AF-S4Y7T6-F1
#
_cell.length_a   1.000
_cell.length_b   1.000
_cell.length_c   1.000
_cell.angle_alpha   90.00
_cell.angle_beta   90.00
_cell.angle_gamma   90.00
#
_symmetry.space_group_name_H-M   'P 1'
#
loop_
_entity.id
_entity.type
_entity.pdbx_description
1 polymer ?
#
loop_
_entity_poly.entity_id
_entity_poly.type
_entity_poly.pdbx_seq_one_letter_code
_entity_poly.pdbx_strand_id
1 'polypeptide(L)'
;MQLRSILSFALPLLLAACGDAQVGSDYPGESLLTVQGTIVNELGEAPAGPVDAVLVWNIQGGSDNENFPVRATATGSFPASFTLSIHEPPPEQALNDLSKGGLVDTRVGIATVRAALSEDDADGEPSSLGVDEHHVIVYVESEMDEDGFWSNFFGGALDPGFHVMDAFPRKGGSEVDTELKAAFDACNAAATTEAEHNACFGYDVKLKIRPSAAGPSTKLTVRMAPSEDLEYPDWH
;
A
#
# COMPACT_ATOMS: atom_id res chain seq x y z
N MET A 1 -39.87 24.94 64.96
CA MET A 1 -39.58 23.87 63.98
C MET A 1 -38.34 24.28 63.21
N GLN A 2 -37.33 23.42 63.26
CA GLN A 2 -36.04 23.56 62.60
C GLN A 2 -36.18 23.30 61.10
N LEU A 3 -35.41 23.99 60.26
CA LEU A 3 -34.74 23.35 59.13
C LEU A 3 -33.46 24.12 58.78
N ARG A 4 -32.34 23.48 59.08
CA ARG A 4 -30.97 23.90 58.76
C ARG A 4 -30.77 23.71 57.26
N SER A 5 -30.31 24.74 56.56
CA SER A 5 -29.80 24.60 55.19
C SER A 5 -28.31 24.95 55.21
N ILE A 6 -27.49 23.91 55.33
CA ILE A 6 -26.04 23.98 55.17
C ILE A 6 -25.79 23.67 53.70
N LEU A 7 -25.67 24.71 52.87
CA LEU A 7 -25.18 24.55 51.51
C LEU A 7 -23.67 24.30 51.60
N SER A 8 -23.28 23.03 51.44
CA SER A 8 -21.91 22.60 51.17
C SER A 8 -21.42 23.19 49.85
N PHE A 9 -20.61 24.24 49.92
CA PHE A 9 -19.72 24.65 48.83
C PHE A 9 -18.47 23.77 48.86
N ALA A 10 -18.47 22.67 48.12
CA ALA A 10 -17.29 21.85 47.92
C ALA A 10 -17.27 21.34 46.47
N LEU A 11 -16.79 22.16 45.52
CA LEU A 11 -16.00 21.71 44.37
C LEU A 11 -15.48 22.92 43.55
N PRO A 12 -14.19 23.25 43.67
CA PRO A 12 -13.45 23.67 42.50
C PRO A 12 -12.07 22.99 42.50
N LEU A 13 -12.00 21.78 41.95
CA LEU A 13 -10.75 21.03 41.77
C LEU A 13 -10.79 20.29 40.41
N LEU A 14 -10.97 21.03 39.33
CA LEU A 14 -11.01 20.48 37.95
C LEU A 14 -10.31 21.39 36.92
N LEU A 15 -9.20 22.05 37.27
CA LEU A 15 -8.46 22.91 36.32
C LEU A 15 -6.94 22.65 36.27
N ALA A 16 -6.46 21.50 36.72
CA ALA A 16 -5.02 21.15 36.70
C ALA A 16 -4.70 19.91 35.85
N ALA A 17 -5.44 19.68 34.76
CA ALA A 17 -5.22 18.53 33.86
C ALA A 17 -5.00 18.94 32.39
N CYS A 18 -4.53 20.16 32.14
CA CYS A 18 -4.13 20.62 30.81
C CYS A 18 -2.65 20.98 30.87
N GLY A 19 -1.75 20.03 30.64
CA GLY A 19 -0.32 20.35 30.66
C GLY A 19 0.61 19.22 30.27
N ASP A 20 0.30 17.98 30.65
CA ASP A 20 1.13 16.84 30.30
C ASP A 20 0.59 16.16 29.05
N ALA A 21 1.47 15.94 28.06
CA ALA A 21 1.15 15.12 26.91
C ALA A 21 0.74 13.73 27.41
N GLN A 22 -0.49 13.32 27.07
CA GLN A 22 -1.06 12.04 27.49
C GLN A 22 -0.34 10.84 26.84
N VAL A 23 0.54 11.11 25.87
CA VAL A 23 1.42 10.16 25.19
C VAL A 23 2.86 10.67 25.25
N GLY A 24 3.82 9.75 25.25
CA GLY A 24 5.24 10.08 25.19
C GLY A 24 5.57 10.78 23.87
N SER A 25 6.72 11.47 23.85
CA SER A 25 7.25 12.13 22.65
C SER A 25 7.63 11.17 21.51
N ASP A 26 7.59 9.87 21.78
CA ASP A 26 7.85 8.74 20.88
C ASP A 26 6.58 8.17 20.24
N TYR A 27 5.40 8.73 20.53
CA TYR A 27 4.17 8.30 19.88
C TYR A 27 4.12 8.78 18.42
N PRO A 28 4.07 7.87 17.43
CA PRO A 28 4.16 8.22 16.00
C PRO A 28 2.86 8.83 15.45
N GLY A 29 1.79 8.92 16.24
CA GLY A 29 0.46 9.27 15.75
C GLY A 29 -0.40 8.04 15.44
N GLU A 30 -1.63 8.29 14.99
CA GLU A 30 -2.52 7.24 14.53
C GLU A 30 -2.01 6.63 13.21
N SER A 31 -2.25 5.33 13.04
CA SER A 31 -1.90 4.62 11.79
C SER A 31 -2.87 5.04 10.68
N LEU A 32 -2.33 5.42 9.52
CA LEU A 32 -3.07 5.68 8.28
C LEU A 32 -3.55 4.38 7.63
N LEU A 33 -2.78 3.30 7.77
CA LEU A 33 -3.16 1.94 7.36
C LEU A 33 -2.43 0.91 8.22
N THR A 34 -3.17 -0.06 8.75
CA THR A 34 -2.59 -1.23 9.40
C THR A 34 -2.95 -2.47 8.60
N VAL A 35 -1.93 -3.19 8.10
CA VAL A 35 -2.09 -4.47 7.41
C VAL A 35 -1.54 -5.60 8.26
N GLN A 36 -2.16 -6.76 8.14
CA GLN A 36 -1.78 -7.96 8.86
C GLN A 36 -1.53 -9.07 7.85
N GLY A 37 -0.56 -9.92 8.13
CA GLY A 37 -0.25 -11.01 7.22
C GLY A 37 0.59 -12.09 7.88
N THR A 38 1.03 -13.00 7.03
CA THR A 38 1.89 -14.12 7.41
C THR A 38 3.04 -14.23 6.43
N ILE A 39 4.25 -14.46 6.94
CA ILE A 39 5.41 -14.88 6.15
C ILE A 39 5.44 -16.41 6.16
N VAL A 40 5.50 -17.02 4.98
CA VAL A 40 5.62 -18.46 4.78
C VAL A 40 6.99 -18.75 4.22
N ASN A 41 7.69 -19.74 4.80
CA ASN A 41 9.00 -20.16 4.32
C ASN A 41 8.87 -21.40 3.42
N GLU A 42 9.16 -21.23 2.14
CA GLU A 42 9.31 -22.31 1.16
C GLU A 42 10.76 -22.43 0.65
N LEU A 43 11.69 -21.68 1.25
CA LEU A 43 13.11 -21.90 1.05
C LEU A 43 13.51 -23.28 1.60
N GLY A 44 14.48 -23.92 0.95
CA GLY A 44 15.01 -25.22 1.38
C GLY A 44 15.63 -25.22 2.78
N GLU A 45 16.04 -24.05 3.27
CA GLU A 45 16.52 -23.82 4.64
C GLU A 45 15.94 -22.50 5.17
N ALA A 46 15.59 -22.45 6.46
CA ALA A 46 15.13 -21.23 7.08
C ALA A 46 16.27 -20.20 7.20
N PRO A 47 16.01 -18.90 7.01
CA PRO A 47 17.02 -17.87 7.22
C PRO A 47 17.60 -17.92 8.64
N ALA A 48 18.90 -17.66 8.78
CA ALA A 48 19.61 -17.73 10.05
C ALA A 48 19.27 -16.59 11.03
N GLY A 49 18.62 -15.52 10.54
CA GLY A 49 18.26 -14.32 11.30
C GLY A 49 16.75 -14.06 11.33
N PRO A 50 16.32 -13.03 12.10
CA PRO A 50 14.94 -12.55 12.03
C PRO A 50 14.61 -12.08 10.61
N VAL A 51 13.37 -12.26 10.19
CA VAL A 51 12.86 -11.78 8.90
C VAL A 51 11.84 -10.69 9.16
N ASP A 52 12.02 -9.54 8.51
CA ASP A 52 11.08 -8.44 8.57
C ASP A 52 10.11 -8.52 7.37
N ALA A 53 8.84 -8.20 7.63
CA ALA A 53 7.96 -7.74 6.57
C ALA A 53 8.26 -6.25 6.33
N VAL A 54 8.51 -5.89 5.08
CA VAL A 54 8.95 -4.54 4.68
C VAL A 54 8.04 -4.03 3.56
N LEU A 55 7.47 -2.85 3.75
CA LEU A 55 6.77 -2.13 2.68
C LEU A 55 7.81 -1.43 1.79
N VAL A 56 7.82 -1.78 0.51
CA VAL A 56 8.78 -1.26 -0.48
C VAL A 56 8.02 -0.51 -1.57
N TRP A 57 8.26 0.80 -1.65
CA TRP A 57 7.65 1.68 -2.65
C TRP A 57 8.28 1.48 -4.02
N ASN A 58 7.48 1.65 -5.08
CA ASN A 58 8.01 1.79 -6.43
C ASN A 58 8.48 3.23 -6.63
N ILE A 59 9.77 3.39 -6.96
CA ILE A 59 10.34 4.68 -7.30
C ILE A 59 10.77 4.63 -8.77
N GLN A 60 10.22 5.51 -9.61
CA GLN A 60 10.72 5.70 -10.97
C GLN A 60 12.10 6.41 -10.91
N GLY A 61 13.19 5.73 -11.27
CA GLY A 61 14.49 6.41 -11.40
C GLY A 61 15.76 5.61 -11.10
N GLY A 62 15.68 4.33 -10.71
CA GLY A 62 16.85 3.50 -10.40
C GLY A 62 17.13 3.38 -8.90
N SER A 63 17.98 2.41 -8.56
CA SER A 63 18.25 1.85 -7.22
C SER A 63 18.90 2.79 -6.19
N ASP A 64 19.22 4.04 -6.58
CA ASP A 64 20.00 4.95 -5.73
C ASP A 64 19.11 5.86 -4.85
N ASN A 65 17.78 5.77 -5.00
CA ASN A 65 16.83 6.51 -4.18
C ASN A 65 16.33 5.61 -3.05
N GLU A 66 16.74 5.94 -1.82
CA GLU A 66 16.32 5.29 -0.58
C GLU A 66 14.80 5.06 -0.59
N ASN A 67 14.37 3.79 -0.52
CA ASN A 67 13.02 3.49 -0.08
C ASN A 67 12.93 3.87 1.40
N PHE A 68 11.79 4.41 1.81
CA PHE A 68 11.50 4.67 3.21
C PHE A 68 10.62 3.53 3.74
N PRO A 69 11.20 2.45 4.27
CA PRO A 69 10.46 1.26 4.60
C PRO A 69 9.59 1.48 5.84
N VAL A 70 8.34 1.03 5.76
CA VAL A 70 7.56 0.68 6.96
C VAL A 70 7.83 -0.79 7.26
N ARG A 71 8.18 -1.11 8.51
CA ARG A 71 8.61 -2.47 8.90
C ARG A 71 7.82 -3.07 10.05
N ALA A 72 7.74 -4.39 10.01
CA ALA A 72 7.26 -5.21 11.11
C ALA A 72 8.13 -6.47 11.20
N THR A 73 8.86 -6.61 12.30
CA THR A 73 9.67 -7.81 12.51
C THR A 73 8.78 -9.01 12.78
N ALA A 74 8.96 -10.06 11.98
CA ALA A 74 8.38 -11.37 12.23
C ALA A 74 9.44 -12.23 12.93
N THR A 75 9.29 -12.43 14.24
CA THR A 75 10.17 -13.32 15.01
C THR A 75 9.49 -14.65 15.31
N GLY A 76 10.17 -15.77 15.07
CA GLY A 76 9.70 -17.09 15.52
C GLY A 76 9.94 -18.19 14.49
N SER A 77 9.10 -19.22 14.56
CA SER A 77 9.05 -20.30 13.56
C SER A 77 8.09 -19.93 12.43
N PHE A 78 8.42 -20.31 11.20
CA PHE A 78 7.52 -20.11 10.06
C PHE A 78 6.41 -21.18 10.04
N PRO A 79 5.16 -20.83 9.68
CA PRO A 79 4.70 -19.50 9.28
C PRO A 79 4.67 -18.49 10.44
N ALA A 80 5.12 -17.26 10.17
CA ALA A 80 5.24 -16.20 11.17
C ALA A 80 4.29 -15.04 10.85
N SER A 81 3.48 -14.60 11.81
CA SER A 81 2.56 -13.48 11.61
C SER A 81 3.27 -12.14 11.75
N PHE A 82 2.82 -11.13 11.00
CA PHE A 82 3.28 -9.75 11.10
C PHE A 82 2.12 -8.76 11.14
N THR A 83 2.40 -7.55 11.62
CA THR A 83 1.47 -6.40 11.56
C THR A 83 2.25 -5.16 11.21
N LEU A 84 2.01 -4.61 10.01
CA LEU A 84 2.61 -3.36 9.53
C LEU A 84 1.65 -2.22 9.82
N SER A 85 2.14 -1.16 10.46
CA SER A 85 1.37 0.08 10.67
C SER A 85 2.07 1.24 9.98
N ILE A 86 1.37 1.87 9.04
CA ILE A 86 1.86 2.94 8.19
C ILE A 86 1.33 4.25 8.77
N HIS A 87 2.23 5.15 9.17
CA HIS A 87 1.87 6.39 9.87
C HIS A 87 1.99 7.64 9.00
N GLU A 88 2.68 7.54 7.87
CA GLU A 88 2.96 8.65 6.98
C GLU A 88 2.64 8.29 5.53
N PRO A 89 2.24 9.25 4.70
CA PRO A 89 2.16 9.07 3.25
C PRO A 89 3.51 8.61 2.65
N PRO A 90 3.50 8.08 1.42
CA PRO A 90 4.72 7.78 0.70
C PRO A 90 5.60 9.03 0.54
N PRO A 91 6.93 8.86 0.43
CA PRO A 91 7.82 9.95 0.04
C PRO A 91 7.43 10.48 -1.35
N GLU A 92 7.75 11.75 -1.63
CA GLU A 92 7.39 12.37 -2.90
C GLU A 92 7.95 11.62 -4.12
N GLN A 93 9.15 11.04 -4.02
CA GLN A 93 9.73 10.25 -5.12
C GLN A 93 9.01 8.92 -5.42
N ALA A 94 8.21 8.41 -4.48
CA ALA A 94 7.39 7.21 -4.69
C ALA A 94 6.04 7.53 -5.33
N LEU A 95 5.67 8.81 -5.41
CA LEU A 95 4.44 9.26 -6.03
C LEU A 95 4.67 9.44 -7.53
N ASN A 96 4.01 8.60 -8.33
CA ASN A 96 4.06 8.69 -9.78
C ASN A 96 3.40 10.00 -10.25
N ASP A 97 4.19 10.86 -10.88
CA ASP A 97 3.73 12.10 -11.51
C ASP A 97 3.68 11.93 -13.03
N LEU A 98 2.46 11.72 -13.55
CA LEU A 98 2.19 11.53 -14.97
C LEU A 98 2.00 12.86 -15.73
N SER A 99 2.13 14.02 -15.06
CA SER A 99 1.98 15.33 -15.69
C SER A 99 2.96 15.57 -16.83
N LYS A 100 4.17 15.00 -16.73
CA LYS A 100 5.18 15.02 -17.81
C LYS A 100 4.75 14.27 -19.06
N GLY A 101 3.87 13.28 -18.91
CA GLY A 101 3.23 12.54 -20.02
C GLY A 101 1.96 13.22 -20.55
N GLY A 102 1.62 14.41 -20.06
CA GLY A 102 0.40 15.13 -20.46
C GLY A 102 -0.87 14.60 -19.79
N LEU A 103 -0.75 13.72 -18.80
CA LEU A 103 -1.86 13.25 -17.99
C LEU A 103 -2.02 14.17 -16.79
N VAL A 104 -3.16 14.84 -16.70
CA VAL A 104 -3.58 15.57 -15.49
C VAL A 104 -4.42 14.58 -14.68
N ASP A 105 -3.80 13.97 -13.68
CA ASP A 105 -4.44 13.00 -12.78
C ASP A 105 -3.80 13.13 -11.39
N THR A 106 -4.40 12.51 -10.37
CA THR A 106 -3.82 12.45 -9.02
C THR A 106 -2.49 11.71 -9.03
N ARG A 107 -1.59 12.06 -8.10
CA ARG A 107 -0.36 11.27 -7.88
C ARG A 107 -0.68 10.00 -7.10
N VAL A 108 0.01 8.92 -7.46
CA VAL A 108 -0.21 7.59 -6.89
C VAL A 108 1.10 6.92 -6.55
N GLY A 109 1.19 6.40 -5.33
CA GLY A 109 2.27 5.50 -4.90
C GLY A 109 1.80 4.05 -4.90
N ILE A 110 2.65 3.12 -5.34
CA ILE A 110 2.39 1.68 -5.29
C ILE A 110 3.54 1.01 -4.55
N ALA A 111 3.23 0.14 -3.60
CA ALA A 111 4.21 -0.61 -2.83
C ALA A 111 3.91 -2.10 -2.80
N THR A 112 4.98 -2.89 -2.71
CA THR A 112 4.93 -4.33 -2.41
C THR A 112 5.28 -4.56 -0.95
N VAL A 113 4.80 -5.67 -0.38
CA VAL A 113 5.27 -6.15 0.92
C VAL A 113 6.23 -7.30 0.70
N ARG A 114 7.46 -7.16 1.21
CA ARG A 114 8.57 -8.11 1.01
C ARG A 114 9.04 -8.70 2.32
N ALA A 115 9.65 -9.89 2.25
CA ALA A 115 10.42 -10.47 3.34
C ALA A 115 11.90 -10.14 3.13
N ALA A 116 12.55 -9.54 4.12
CA ALA A 116 13.97 -9.20 4.05
C ALA A 116 14.67 -9.37 5.40
N LEU A 117 16.00 -9.52 5.38
CA LEU A 117 16.83 -9.57 6.59
C LEU A 117 17.21 -8.16 7.07
N SER A 118 17.22 -7.19 6.16
CA SER A 118 17.50 -5.78 6.42
C SER A 118 16.80 -4.88 5.39
N GLU A 119 16.86 -3.55 5.59
CA GLU A 119 16.30 -2.57 4.66
C GLU A 119 17.06 -2.55 3.34
N ASP A 120 18.40 -2.54 3.40
CA ASP A 120 19.27 -2.65 2.23
C ASP A 120 18.97 -3.91 1.40
N ASP A 121 18.51 -4.98 2.07
CA ASP A 121 18.15 -6.21 1.41
C ASP A 121 16.76 -6.15 0.73
N ALA A 122 15.86 -5.27 1.16
CA ALA A 122 14.52 -5.18 0.60
C ALA A 122 14.48 -4.51 -0.80
N ASP A 123 15.48 -3.69 -1.12
CA ASP A 123 15.51 -2.80 -2.28
C ASP A 123 16.18 -3.40 -3.54
N GLY A 124 16.69 -4.62 -3.47
CA GLY A 124 17.40 -5.28 -4.58
C GLY A 124 16.96 -6.72 -4.85
N GLU A 125 16.98 -7.10 -6.13
CA GLU A 125 17.15 -8.50 -6.52
C GLU A 125 18.66 -8.78 -6.55
N PRO A 126 19.20 -9.81 -5.88
CA PRO A 126 18.54 -10.96 -5.25
C PRO A 126 18.41 -10.87 -3.71
N SER A 127 18.35 -9.67 -3.13
CA SER A 127 18.45 -9.49 -1.68
C SER A 127 17.11 -9.65 -0.94
N SER A 128 15.98 -9.54 -1.63
CA SER A 128 14.66 -9.92 -1.12
C SER A 128 14.55 -11.44 -0.93
N LEU A 129 14.03 -11.88 0.22
CA LEU A 129 13.78 -13.30 0.49
C LEU A 129 12.42 -13.77 -0.06
N GLY A 130 11.51 -12.85 -0.36
CA GLY A 130 10.13 -13.15 -0.69
C GLY A 130 9.25 -11.91 -0.84
N VAL A 131 8.04 -12.11 -1.39
CA VAL A 131 7.08 -11.03 -1.66
C VAL A 131 5.64 -11.52 -1.46
N ASP A 132 4.71 -10.61 -1.19
CA ASP A 132 3.28 -10.87 -1.43
C ASP A 132 2.99 -10.72 -2.93
N GLU A 133 2.80 -11.86 -3.60
CA GLU A 133 2.59 -11.95 -5.05
C GLU A 133 1.17 -11.56 -5.47
N HIS A 134 0.25 -11.45 -4.51
CA HIS A 134 -1.19 -11.30 -4.78
C HIS A 134 -1.73 -9.95 -4.36
N HIS A 135 -0.93 -9.13 -3.66
CA HIS A 135 -1.39 -7.84 -3.20
C HIS A 135 -0.34 -6.75 -3.36
N VAL A 136 -0.84 -5.53 -3.58
CA VAL A 136 -0.06 -4.31 -3.48
C VAL A 136 -0.78 -3.32 -2.56
N ILE A 137 -0.01 -2.41 -2.00
CA ILE A 137 -0.54 -1.25 -1.28
C ILE A 137 -0.50 -0.05 -2.20
N VAL A 138 -1.64 0.60 -2.39
CA VAL A 138 -1.77 1.80 -3.20
C VAL A 138 -2.05 2.99 -2.30
N TYR A 139 -1.36 4.10 -2.52
CA TYR A 139 -1.65 5.38 -1.92
C TYR A 139 -2.11 6.37 -2.98
N VAL A 140 -3.26 6.99 -2.75
CA VAL A 140 -3.87 8.00 -3.62
C VAL A 140 -3.79 9.34 -2.91
N GLU A 141 -3.09 10.31 -3.50
CA GLU A 141 -2.84 11.60 -2.85
C GLU A 141 -4.09 12.48 -2.75
N SER A 142 -4.86 12.58 -3.82
CA SER A 142 -6.01 13.46 -3.95
C SER A 142 -7.15 12.79 -4.71
N GLU A 143 -8.28 13.48 -4.83
CA GLU A 143 -9.44 12.97 -5.55
C GLU A 143 -9.05 12.51 -6.96
N MET A 144 -9.49 11.31 -7.33
CA MET A 144 -9.18 10.68 -8.61
C MET A 144 -10.32 10.91 -9.60
N ASP A 145 -9.98 11.30 -10.83
CA ASP A 145 -10.98 11.48 -11.89
C ASP A 145 -11.64 10.15 -12.26
N GLU A 146 -12.96 10.14 -12.46
CA GLU A 146 -13.72 8.91 -12.75
C GLU A 146 -13.28 8.20 -14.04
N ASP A 147 -12.88 8.97 -15.05
CA ASP A 147 -12.46 8.47 -16.37
C ASP A 147 -10.96 8.68 -16.63
N GLY A 148 -10.19 8.99 -15.59
CA GLY A 148 -8.74 9.23 -15.63
C GLY A 148 -7.91 7.97 -15.94
N PHE A 149 -6.60 8.15 -16.06
CA PHE A 149 -5.69 7.03 -16.28
C PHE A 149 -5.71 6.06 -15.11
N TRP A 150 -5.61 6.58 -13.88
CA TRP A 150 -5.56 5.76 -12.68
C TRP A 150 -6.88 5.05 -12.40
N SER A 151 -8.03 5.68 -12.64
CA SER A 151 -9.31 5.01 -12.46
C SER A 151 -9.48 3.86 -13.46
N ASN A 152 -9.11 4.06 -14.72
CA ASN A 152 -9.11 2.99 -15.73
C ASN A 152 -8.16 1.83 -15.34
N PHE A 153 -6.99 2.17 -14.80
CA PHE A 153 -6.00 1.21 -14.30
C PHE A 153 -6.55 0.36 -13.14
N PHE A 154 -7.12 1.01 -12.11
CA PHE A 154 -7.66 0.35 -10.92
C PHE A 154 -9.05 -0.28 -11.13
N GLY A 155 -9.67 -0.06 -12.29
CA GLY A 155 -11.02 -0.53 -12.59
C GLY A 155 -12.13 0.27 -11.89
N GLY A 156 -11.84 1.53 -11.56
CA GLY A 156 -12.71 2.50 -10.91
C GLY A 156 -11.90 3.55 -10.16
N ALA A 157 -12.50 4.71 -9.89
CA ALA A 157 -11.89 5.74 -9.06
C ALA A 157 -11.75 5.27 -7.61
N LEU A 158 -10.66 5.65 -6.97
CA LEU A 158 -10.37 5.38 -5.56
C LEU A 158 -10.44 6.68 -4.75
N ASP A 159 -10.93 6.59 -3.52
CA ASP A 159 -10.86 7.70 -2.57
C ASP A 159 -9.41 8.03 -2.19
N PRO A 160 -9.09 9.27 -1.76
CA PRO A 160 -7.77 9.60 -1.24
C PRO A 160 -7.37 8.72 -0.04
N GLY A 161 -6.10 8.33 0.03
CA GLY A 161 -5.54 7.52 1.12
C GLY A 161 -5.03 6.16 0.67
N PHE A 162 -4.89 5.25 1.64
CA PHE A 162 -4.31 3.92 1.43
C PHE A 162 -5.37 2.87 1.08
N HIS A 163 -5.04 2.00 0.14
CA HIS A 163 -5.86 0.90 -0.33
C HIS A 163 -5.03 -0.39 -0.39
N VAL A 164 -5.61 -1.50 0.05
CA VAL A 164 -5.08 -2.83 -0.24
C VAL A 164 -5.74 -3.32 -1.52
N MET A 165 -4.92 -3.71 -2.48
CA MET A 165 -5.39 -4.09 -3.81
C MET A 165 -4.94 -5.51 -4.14
N ASP A 166 -5.82 -6.26 -4.80
CA ASP A 166 -5.51 -7.55 -5.39
C ASP A 166 -4.71 -7.31 -6.68
N ALA A 167 -3.57 -7.97 -6.79
CA ALA A 167 -2.69 -7.96 -7.96
C ALA A 167 -2.80 -9.29 -8.71
N PHE A 168 -3.13 -9.22 -9.99
CA PHE A 168 -3.29 -10.38 -10.84
C PHE A 168 -2.27 -10.32 -11.98
N PRO A 169 -1.28 -11.23 -12.03
CA PRO A 169 -0.36 -11.31 -13.14
C PRO A 169 -1.12 -11.70 -14.43
N ARG A 170 -0.90 -10.96 -15.53
CA ARG A 170 -1.45 -11.38 -16.83
C ARG A 170 -0.73 -12.62 -17.32
N LYS A 171 -1.41 -13.77 -17.25
CA LYS A 171 -1.08 -14.94 -18.07
C LYS A 171 -1.75 -14.72 -19.42
N GLY A 172 -0.97 -14.22 -20.38
CA GLY A 172 -1.47 -13.79 -21.70
C GLY A 172 -2.47 -14.77 -22.32
N GLY A 173 -3.58 -14.24 -22.82
CA GLY A 173 -4.71 -15.01 -23.36
C GLY A 173 -5.80 -15.37 -22.35
N SER A 174 -5.80 -14.74 -21.17
CA SER A 174 -6.86 -14.91 -20.17
C SER A 174 -8.16 -14.19 -20.56
N GLU A 175 -9.29 -14.60 -19.96
CA GLU A 175 -10.60 -13.91 -20.14
C GLU A 175 -10.51 -12.42 -19.74
N VAL A 176 -9.75 -12.15 -18.69
CA VAL A 176 -9.43 -10.81 -18.20
C VAL A 176 -8.68 -9.97 -19.25
N ASP A 177 -7.79 -10.58 -20.03
CA ASP A 177 -7.06 -9.86 -21.08
C ASP A 177 -7.99 -9.39 -22.19
N THR A 178 -9.01 -10.21 -22.48
CA THR A 178 -10.01 -9.91 -23.50
C THR A 178 -10.93 -8.79 -23.02
N GLU A 179 -11.34 -8.82 -21.75
CA GLU A 179 -12.13 -7.78 -21.11
C GLU A 179 -11.42 -6.42 -21.15
N LEU A 180 -10.17 -6.37 -20.67
CA LEU A 180 -9.37 -5.13 -20.65
C LEU A 180 -9.09 -4.61 -22.06
N LYS A 181 -8.81 -5.51 -23.01
CA LYS A 181 -8.63 -5.11 -24.41
C LYS A 181 -9.90 -4.52 -25.01
N ALA A 182 -11.07 -5.12 -24.74
CA ALA A 182 -12.34 -4.57 -25.20
C ALA A 182 -12.63 -3.20 -24.56
N ALA A 183 -12.29 -3.01 -23.28
CA ALA A 183 -12.41 -1.74 -22.59
C ALA A 183 -11.48 -0.67 -23.20
N PHE A 184 -10.22 -1.02 -23.48
CA PHE A 184 -9.30 -0.14 -24.21
C PHE A 184 -9.85 0.26 -25.58
N ASP A 185 -10.26 -0.72 -26.40
CA ASP A 185 -10.75 -0.47 -27.75
C ASP A 185 -12.01 0.42 -27.74
N ALA A 186 -12.92 0.23 -26.76
CA ALA A 186 -14.10 1.05 -26.58
C ALA A 186 -13.78 2.48 -26.12
N CYS A 187 -12.91 2.64 -25.11
CA CYS A 187 -12.42 3.94 -24.64
C CYS A 187 -11.76 4.72 -25.77
N ASN A 188 -10.84 4.07 -26.48
CA ASN A 188 -10.07 4.68 -27.55
C ASN A 188 -10.94 5.08 -28.76
N ALA A 189 -12.03 4.35 -29.01
CA ALA A 189 -13.00 4.72 -30.05
C ALA A 189 -13.88 5.91 -29.66
N ALA A 190 -14.10 6.15 -28.36
CA ALA A 190 -14.90 7.25 -27.84
C ALA A 190 -14.08 8.53 -27.61
N ALA A 191 -12.77 8.40 -27.40
CA ALA A 191 -11.86 9.51 -27.16
C ALA A 191 -11.82 10.49 -28.37
N THR A 192 -11.86 11.78 -28.04
CA THR A 192 -11.84 12.90 -28.99
C THR A 192 -10.66 13.85 -28.79
N THR A 193 -9.97 13.72 -27.66
CA THR A 193 -8.80 14.51 -27.28
C THR A 193 -7.61 13.61 -26.97
N GLU A 194 -6.40 14.17 -27.03
CA GLU A 194 -5.17 13.46 -26.65
C GLU A 194 -5.18 13.03 -25.19
N ALA A 195 -5.75 13.86 -24.29
CA ALA A 195 -5.89 13.52 -22.87
C ALA A 195 -6.79 12.30 -22.66
N GLU A 196 -7.93 12.24 -23.36
CA GLU A 196 -8.85 11.09 -23.33
C GLU A 196 -8.18 9.82 -23.89
N HIS A 197 -7.44 9.93 -25.00
CA HIS A 197 -6.66 8.82 -25.53
C HIS A 197 -5.61 8.32 -24.54
N ASN A 198 -4.92 9.24 -23.85
CA ASN A 198 -3.90 8.88 -22.88
C ASN A 198 -4.50 8.19 -21.65
N ALA A 199 -5.69 8.59 -21.20
CA ALA A 199 -6.40 7.93 -20.11
C ALA A 199 -6.77 6.47 -20.44
N CYS A 200 -7.05 6.16 -21.72
CA CYS A 200 -7.35 4.80 -22.14
C CYS A 200 -6.19 3.82 -21.92
N PHE A 201 -4.93 4.28 -21.89
CA PHE A 201 -3.78 3.39 -21.61
C PHE A 201 -3.83 2.75 -20.22
N GLY A 202 -4.66 3.26 -19.29
CA GLY A 202 -4.92 2.58 -18.03
C GLY A 202 -5.49 1.16 -18.22
N TYR A 203 -6.14 0.87 -19.34
CA TYR A 203 -6.63 -0.48 -19.68
C TYR A 203 -5.56 -1.41 -20.30
N ASP A 204 -4.46 -0.86 -20.83
CA ASP A 204 -3.44 -1.60 -21.60
C ASP A 204 -2.18 -1.92 -20.78
N VAL A 205 -2.35 -2.11 -19.47
CA VAL A 205 -1.26 -2.46 -18.55
C VAL A 205 -1.12 -3.97 -18.38
N LYS A 206 0.10 -4.42 -18.06
CA LYS A 206 0.40 -5.85 -17.85
C LYS A 206 -0.11 -6.40 -16.52
N LEU A 207 -0.31 -5.56 -15.52
CA LEU A 207 -0.82 -5.95 -14.22
C LEU A 207 -2.27 -5.50 -14.09
N LYS A 208 -3.17 -6.43 -13.73
CA LYS A 208 -4.51 -6.05 -13.29
C LYS A 208 -4.48 -5.83 -11.79
N ILE A 209 -4.89 -4.64 -11.36
CA ILE A 209 -4.98 -4.28 -9.94
C ILE A 209 -6.42 -3.88 -9.63
N ARG A 210 -7.03 -4.48 -8.60
CA ARG A 210 -8.42 -4.17 -8.19
C ARG A 210 -8.51 -4.01 -6.67
N PRO A 211 -9.43 -3.20 -6.14
CA PRO A 211 -9.65 -3.13 -4.70
C PRO A 211 -9.89 -4.53 -4.12
N SER A 212 -9.14 -4.89 -3.08
CA SER A 212 -9.37 -6.15 -2.39
C SER A 212 -10.75 -6.13 -1.73
N ALA A 213 -11.49 -7.24 -1.83
CA ALA A 213 -12.86 -7.32 -1.30
C ALA A 213 -12.95 -7.08 0.22
N ALA A 214 -11.91 -7.42 0.97
CA ALA A 214 -11.82 -7.17 2.41
C ALA A 214 -11.19 -5.79 2.75
N GLY A 215 -10.79 -5.01 1.73
CA GLY A 215 -10.19 -3.69 1.88
C GLY A 215 -9.02 -3.69 2.87
N PRO A 216 -8.98 -2.77 3.84
CA PRO A 216 -7.92 -2.73 4.86
C PRO A 216 -7.83 -3.99 5.74
N SER A 217 -8.87 -4.83 5.77
CA SER A 217 -8.87 -6.09 6.55
C SER A 217 -8.29 -7.28 5.80
N THR A 218 -7.89 -7.11 4.54
CA THR A 218 -7.23 -8.14 3.73
C THR A 218 -5.99 -8.67 4.44
N LYS A 219 -5.82 -10.00 4.41
CA LYS A 219 -4.65 -10.68 5.01
C LYS A 219 -3.62 -10.93 3.93
N LEU A 220 -2.43 -10.40 4.17
CA LEU A 220 -1.29 -10.54 3.27
C LEU A 220 -0.58 -11.88 3.49
N THR A 221 0.01 -12.41 2.42
CA THR A 221 0.85 -13.62 2.48
C THR A 221 2.14 -13.37 1.75
N VAL A 222 3.23 -13.24 2.50
CA VAL A 222 4.57 -13.07 1.94
C VAL A 222 5.20 -14.46 1.80
N ARG A 223 5.41 -14.91 0.56
CA ARG A 223 6.05 -16.20 0.29
C ARG A 223 7.55 -15.99 0.15
N MET A 224 8.34 -16.65 1.00
CA MET A 224 9.78 -16.76 0.81
C MET A 224 10.08 -18.01 -0.02
N ALA A 225 10.61 -17.82 -1.22
CA ALA A 225 10.93 -18.88 -2.17
C ALA A 225 12.13 -18.45 -3.02
N PRO A 226 12.78 -19.38 -3.76
CA PRO A 226 13.79 -19.01 -4.75
C PRO A 226 13.24 -17.95 -5.72
N SER A 227 14.08 -16.99 -6.13
CA SER A 227 13.67 -15.85 -6.97
C SER A 227 12.98 -16.28 -8.28
N GLU A 228 13.40 -17.41 -8.85
CA GLU A 228 12.83 -17.99 -10.07
C GLU A 228 11.41 -18.55 -9.90
N ASP A 229 11.00 -18.80 -8.65
CA ASP A 229 9.69 -19.34 -8.28
C ASP A 229 8.75 -18.24 -7.77
N LEU A 230 9.20 -16.99 -7.65
CA LEU A 230 8.37 -15.85 -7.23
C LEU A 230 7.77 -15.12 -8.44
N GLU A 231 6.46 -14.91 -8.43
CA GLU A 231 5.76 -14.03 -9.37
C GLU A 231 5.64 -12.63 -8.77
N TYR A 232 6.67 -11.78 -8.96
CA TYR A 232 6.60 -10.39 -8.53
C TYR A 232 5.46 -9.65 -9.25
N PRO A 233 4.64 -8.87 -8.53
CA PRO A 233 3.69 -7.97 -9.16
C PRO A 233 4.44 -6.94 -10.03
N ASP A 234 4.55 -7.20 -11.33
CA ASP A 234 5.23 -6.33 -12.29
C ASP A 234 4.20 -5.50 -13.07
N TRP A 235 4.20 -4.19 -12.81
CA TRP A 235 3.36 -3.20 -13.47
C TRP A 235 4.08 -2.39 -14.55
N HIS A 236 5.34 -2.72 -14.89
CA HIS A 236 6.13 -2.08 -15.96
C HIS A 236 5.99 -2.77 -17.33
#